data_AF-A0A2K3MGC0-F1
#
_entry.id   AF-A0A2K3MGC0-F1
#
_cell.length_a   1.000
_cell.length_b   1.000
_cell.length_c   1.000
_cell.angle_alpha   90.00
_cell.angle_beta   90.00
_cell.angle_gamma   90.00
#
_symmetry.space_group_name_H-M   'P 1'
#
loop_
_entity.id
_entity.type
_entity.pdbx_description
1 polymer ?
#
loop_
_entity_poly.entity_id
_entity_poly.type
_entity_poly.pdbx_seq_one_letter_code
_entity_poly.pdbx_strand_id
1 'polypeptide(L)'
;LSIMAIVTMTIFFRTEMHRDSVTHGGIYVGALFYGVVVIMFNGLAEISMVVSRLPVFYKQRGYLFYPPWAFALPAWILKIPLTFVEVAVWVFLTYYVIGFDPYIGRFIAAVGRDMTVALTFGSFVIANLFAMSGFVLSKDSIKKWWIWGFWISPMMYGQNAMVNNEFLGNNWKHVLPNSTEPLGVEVLKSRGYFTESYWYWIGVVALIGYTLVFNFG
;
A
#
# COMPACT_ATOMS: atom_id res chain seq x y z
N LEU A 1 -0.03 13.11 11.39
CA LEU A 1 0.33 11.96 12.25
C LEU A 1 -0.17 12.12 13.69
N SER A 2 0.30 13.11 14.46
CA SER A 2 0.09 13.21 15.93
C SER A 2 -1.37 13.12 16.40
N ILE A 3 -2.32 13.79 15.73
CA ILE A 3 -3.75 13.71 16.07
C ILE A 3 -4.28 12.28 15.91
N MET A 4 -3.91 11.59 14.83
CA MET A 4 -4.28 10.18 14.62
C MET A 4 -3.71 9.28 15.71
N ALA A 5 -2.46 9.51 16.14
CA ALA A 5 -1.85 8.73 17.21
C ALA A 5 -2.57 8.91 18.57
N ILE A 6 -3.04 10.13 18.88
CA ILE A 6 -3.88 10.40 20.05
C ILE A 6 -5.21 9.64 19.94
N VAL A 7 -5.85 9.68 18.77
CA VAL A 7 -7.09 8.91 18.50
C VAL A 7 -6.86 7.41 18.67
N THR A 8 -5.78 6.84 18.10
CA THR A 8 -5.39 5.43 18.31
C THR A 8 -5.24 5.10 19.80
N MET A 9 -4.55 5.95 20.55
CA MET A 9 -4.32 5.76 21.99
C MET A 9 -5.61 5.79 22.81
N THR A 10 -6.58 6.64 22.43
CA THR A 10 -7.90 6.68 23.10
C THR A 10 -8.81 5.50 22.74
N ILE A 11 -8.67 4.92 21.55
CA ILE A 11 -9.47 3.76 21.11
C ILE A 11 -8.90 2.45 21.69
N PHE A 12 -7.58 2.26 21.61
CA PHE A 12 -6.89 1.05 22.06
C PHE A 12 -6.27 1.26 23.45
N PHE A 13 -7.12 1.59 24.43
CA PHE A 13 -6.67 1.90 25.78
C PHE A 13 -6.20 0.63 26.52
N ARG A 14 -5.07 0.73 27.24
CA ARG A 14 -4.39 -0.43 27.84
C ARG A 14 -5.22 -1.19 28.88
N THR A 15 -6.20 -0.55 29.52
CA THR A 15 -7.06 -1.18 30.54
C THR A 15 -8.07 -2.16 29.96
N GLU A 16 -8.55 -1.91 28.73
CA GLU A 16 -9.55 -2.75 28.08
C GLU A 16 -8.93 -3.92 27.30
N MET A 17 -7.66 -3.76 26.89
CA MET A 17 -6.92 -4.76 26.11
C MET A 17 -6.35 -5.89 26.98
N HIS A 18 -7.24 -6.82 27.34
CA HIS A 18 -6.91 -8.07 28.00
C HIS A 18 -6.18 -9.04 27.05
N ARG A 19 -5.48 -10.04 27.59
CA ARG A 19 -4.66 -11.01 26.83
C ARG A 19 -5.03 -12.47 27.13
N ASP A 20 -6.21 -12.70 27.69
CA ASP A 20 -6.69 -14.00 28.19
C ASP A 20 -7.38 -14.87 27.12
N SER A 21 -7.91 -14.27 26.05
CA SER A 21 -8.70 -14.98 25.03
C SER A 21 -8.31 -14.60 23.59
N VAL A 22 -8.52 -15.55 22.67
CA VAL A 22 -8.36 -15.38 21.21
C VAL A 22 -9.19 -14.20 20.69
N THR A 23 -10.36 -13.94 21.30
CA THR A 23 -11.22 -12.79 20.97
C THR A 23 -10.50 -11.46 21.22
N HIS A 24 -9.83 -11.31 22.37
CA HIS A 24 -9.04 -10.10 22.68
C HIS A 24 -7.75 -10.03 21.86
N GLY A 25 -7.13 -11.17 21.53
CA GLY A 25 -6.07 -11.24 20.51
C GLY A 25 -6.50 -10.63 19.17
N GLY A 26 -7.75 -10.86 18.75
CA GLY A 26 -8.35 -10.22 17.57
C GLY A 26 -8.40 -8.69 17.63
N ILE A 27 -8.53 -8.09 18.82
CA ILE A 27 -8.50 -6.62 19.01
C ILE A 27 -7.07 -6.10 18.80
N TYR A 28 -6.06 -6.81 19.32
CA TYR A 28 -4.65 -6.49 19.08
C TYR A 28 -4.25 -6.58 17.60
N VAL A 29 -4.73 -7.59 16.86
CA VAL A 29 -4.54 -7.65 15.39
C VAL A 29 -5.14 -6.42 14.71
N GLY A 30 -6.35 -6.00 15.12
CA GLY A 30 -7.02 -4.80 14.62
C GLY A 30 -6.27 -3.51 14.93
N ALA A 31 -5.67 -3.39 16.11
CA ALA A 31 -4.81 -2.26 16.49
C ALA A 31 -3.55 -2.16 15.61
N LEU A 32 -2.89 -3.30 15.38
CA LEU A 32 -1.72 -3.38 14.48
C LEU A 32 -2.10 -3.00 13.04
N PHE A 33 -3.20 -3.56 12.52
CA PHE A 33 -3.74 -3.22 11.20
C PHE A 33 -4.02 -1.72 11.06
N TYR A 34 -4.68 -1.11 12.04
CA TYR A 34 -4.94 0.33 12.06
C TYR A 34 -3.64 1.16 12.02
N GLY A 35 -2.58 0.69 12.68
CA GLY A 35 -1.24 1.28 12.58
C GLY A 35 -0.71 1.30 11.14
N VAL A 36 -0.77 0.17 10.43
CA VAL A 36 -0.35 0.08 9.02
C VAL A 36 -1.18 1.01 8.13
N VAL A 37 -2.49 1.02 8.34
CA VAL A 37 -3.45 1.89 7.63
C VAL A 37 -3.07 3.37 7.78
N VAL A 38 -2.81 3.85 9.00
CA VAL A 38 -2.43 5.26 9.26
C VAL A 38 -1.08 5.60 8.60
N ILE A 39 -0.12 4.68 8.58
CA ILE A 39 1.18 4.88 7.91
C ILE A 39 1.01 4.96 6.39
N MET A 40 0.25 4.05 5.77
CA MET A 40 -0.01 4.07 4.32
C MET A 40 -0.75 5.33 3.86
N PHE A 41 -1.77 5.77 4.61
CA PHE A 41 -2.45 7.04 4.32
C PHE A 41 -1.54 8.27 4.50
N ASN A 42 -0.51 8.20 5.37
CA ASN A 42 0.45 9.31 5.49
C ASN A 42 1.35 9.41 4.26
N GLY A 43 1.73 8.28 3.63
CA GLY A 43 2.55 8.26 2.40
C GLY A 43 1.91 8.99 1.22
N LEU A 44 0.58 8.94 1.07
CA LEU A 44 -0.14 9.73 0.06
C LEU A 44 0.07 11.25 0.25
N ALA A 45 0.03 11.73 1.48
CA ALA A 45 0.27 13.13 1.79
C ALA A 45 1.73 13.53 1.54
N GLU A 46 2.68 12.61 1.77
CA GLU A 46 4.10 12.84 1.51
C GLU A 46 4.41 12.97 0.02
N ILE A 47 3.79 12.17 -0.86
CA ILE A 47 3.92 12.33 -2.32
C ILE A 47 3.52 13.76 -2.76
N SER A 48 2.41 14.29 -2.24
CA SER A 48 1.97 15.67 -2.51
C SER A 48 2.98 16.73 -2.00
N MET A 49 3.61 16.48 -0.84
CA MET A 49 4.69 17.32 -0.32
C MET A 49 5.99 17.22 -1.14
N VAL A 50 6.31 16.06 -1.72
CA VAL A 50 7.47 15.91 -2.63
C VAL A 50 7.20 16.66 -3.94
N VAL A 51 6.00 16.53 -4.52
CA VAL A 51 5.61 17.25 -5.74
C VAL A 51 5.67 18.77 -5.55
N SER A 52 5.21 19.30 -4.42
CA SER A 52 5.32 20.74 -4.11
C SER A 52 6.74 21.21 -3.75
N ARG A 53 7.69 20.29 -3.50
CA ARG A 53 9.14 20.60 -3.33
C ARG A 53 9.93 20.58 -4.65
N LEU A 54 9.43 19.93 -5.70
CA LEU A 54 10.09 19.91 -7.03
C LEU A 54 10.48 21.31 -7.54
N PRO A 55 9.68 22.39 -7.42
CA PRO A 55 10.08 23.74 -7.84
C PRO A 55 11.34 24.26 -7.13
N VAL A 56 11.57 23.88 -5.88
CA VAL A 56 12.77 24.29 -5.11
C VAL A 56 14.00 23.52 -5.59
N PHE A 57 13.85 22.22 -5.87
CA PHE A 57 14.90 21.41 -6.50
C PHE A 57 15.28 21.94 -7.89
N TYR A 58 14.30 22.31 -8.72
CA TYR A 58 14.56 22.96 -10.02
C TYR A 58 15.29 24.30 -9.86
N LYS A 59 15.00 25.06 -8.80
CA LYS A 59 15.70 26.33 -8.48
C LYS A 59 17.15 26.11 -8.06
N GLN A 60 17.43 25.07 -7.24
CA GLN A 60 18.81 24.68 -6.89
C GLN A 60 19.60 24.17 -8.11
N ARG A 61 18.95 23.40 -9.00
CA ARG A 61 19.54 22.92 -10.26
C ARG A 61 19.89 24.05 -11.25
N GLY A 62 19.41 25.28 -11.00
CA GLY A 62 19.82 26.49 -11.73
C GLY A 62 21.27 26.91 -11.49
N TYR A 63 21.90 26.51 -10.38
CA TYR A 63 23.31 26.81 -10.07
C TYR A 63 24.32 25.86 -10.77
N LEU A 64 23.96 25.37 -11.96
CA LEU A 64 24.88 24.81 -12.97
C LEU A 64 25.70 23.54 -12.62
N PHE A 65 25.23 22.68 -11.70
CA PHE A 65 25.85 21.36 -11.51
C PHE A 65 25.57 20.35 -12.64
N TYR A 66 24.31 20.17 -13.08
CA TYR A 66 23.98 19.35 -14.27
C TYR A 66 22.69 19.83 -14.99
N PRO A 67 22.68 19.99 -16.33
CA PRO A 67 21.58 20.67 -17.04
C PRO A 67 20.21 19.97 -16.93
N PRO A 68 19.12 20.69 -16.59
CA PRO A 68 17.74 20.20 -16.74
C PRO A 68 17.18 20.41 -18.15
N TRP A 69 17.47 21.57 -18.74
CA TRP A 69 16.77 22.09 -19.91
C TRP A 69 17.11 21.35 -21.21
N ALA A 70 18.34 20.86 -21.36
CA ALA A 70 18.79 20.09 -22.52
C ALA A 70 18.03 18.77 -22.70
N PHE A 71 17.55 18.16 -21.61
CA PHE A 71 16.72 16.95 -21.64
C PHE A 71 15.23 17.26 -21.81
N ALA A 72 14.77 18.42 -21.30
CA ALA A 72 13.37 18.79 -21.31
C ALA A 72 12.89 19.36 -22.65
N LEU A 73 13.67 20.25 -23.29
CA LEU A 73 13.21 21.04 -24.44
C LEU A 73 12.90 20.22 -25.70
N PRO A 74 13.80 19.36 -26.23
CA PRO A 74 13.49 18.54 -27.39
C PRO A 74 12.34 17.56 -27.10
N ALA A 75 12.34 17.00 -25.88
CA ALA A 75 11.31 16.08 -25.43
C ALA A 75 9.92 16.73 -25.31
N TRP A 76 9.82 18.01 -24.89
CA TRP A 76 8.56 18.76 -24.87
C TRP A 76 8.06 19.06 -26.28
N ILE A 77 8.93 19.64 -27.13
CA ILE A 77 8.56 20.08 -28.48
C ILE A 77 8.11 18.90 -29.35
N LEU A 78 8.74 17.72 -29.21
CA LEU A 78 8.32 16.50 -29.89
C LEU A 78 7.10 15.83 -29.23
N LYS A 79 6.92 15.94 -27.91
CA LYS A 79 5.75 15.37 -27.22
C LYS A 79 4.46 16.14 -27.54
N ILE A 80 4.48 17.46 -27.69
CA ILE A 80 3.26 18.26 -27.88
C ILE A 80 2.41 17.74 -29.07
N PRO A 81 2.92 17.64 -30.31
CA PRO A 81 2.15 17.08 -31.43
C PRO A 81 1.74 15.62 -31.20
N LEU A 82 2.64 14.82 -30.61
CA LEU A 82 2.39 13.40 -30.35
C LEU A 82 1.24 13.20 -29.35
N THR A 83 1.15 14.03 -28.31
CA THR A 83 0.06 14.02 -27.33
C THR A 83 -1.27 14.51 -27.90
N PHE A 84 -1.26 15.43 -28.86
CA PHE A 84 -2.48 15.77 -29.60
C PHE A 84 -3.00 14.58 -30.41
N VAL A 85 -2.13 13.80 -31.05
CA VAL A 85 -2.53 12.55 -31.75
C VAL A 85 -2.97 11.44 -30.76
N GLU A 86 -2.34 11.39 -29.58
CA GLU A 86 -2.67 10.45 -28.50
C GLU A 86 -4.09 10.74 -27.95
N VAL A 87 -4.37 12.01 -27.62
CA VAL A 87 -5.67 12.48 -27.09
C VAL A 87 -6.76 12.58 -28.16
N ALA A 88 -6.44 12.92 -29.41
CA ALA A 88 -7.44 12.94 -30.49
C ALA A 88 -8.01 11.54 -30.74
N VAL A 89 -7.15 10.51 -30.74
CA VAL A 89 -7.61 9.13 -30.78
C VAL A 89 -8.31 8.77 -29.46
N TRP A 90 -7.84 9.20 -28.29
CA TRP A 90 -8.57 8.97 -27.02
C TRP A 90 -10.04 9.41 -27.08
N VAL A 91 -10.28 10.64 -27.55
CA VAL A 91 -11.62 11.21 -27.76
C VAL A 91 -12.45 10.35 -28.70
N PHE A 92 -11.87 9.89 -29.82
CA PHE A 92 -12.51 9.09 -30.87
C PHE A 92 -13.04 7.72 -30.40
N LEU A 93 -12.79 7.35 -29.14
CA LEU A 93 -12.93 5.97 -28.65
C LEU A 93 -13.62 5.87 -27.29
N THR A 94 -13.77 6.98 -26.58
CA THR A 94 -15.06 7.27 -25.95
C THR A 94 -16.07 7.80 -26.95
N TYR A 95 -15.70 8.08 -28.21
CA TYR A 95 -16.64 8.67 -29.19
C TYR A 95 -16.35 8.47 -30.70
N TYR A 96 -16.66 7.27 -31.25
CA TYR A 96 -17.02 7.11 -32.68
C TYR A 96 -18.01 5.97 -33.06
N VAL A 97 -18.04 4.81 -32.37
CA VAL A 97 -18.75 3.59 -32.86
C VAL A 97 -20.10 3.21 -32.21
N ILE A 98 -20.21 2.97 -30.89
CA ILE A 98 -21.48 2.50 -30.26
C ILE A 98 -22.42 3.69 -30.01
N GLY A 99 -22.79 4.39 -31.09
CA GLY A 99 -22.74 5.85 -31.08
C GLY A 99 -21.29 6.30 -30.93
N PHE A 100 -20.67 5.98 -29.78
CA PHE A 100 -19.42 6.51 -29.27
C PHE A 100 -18.54 5.41 -28.55
N ASP A 101 -17.57 4.77 -29.26
CA ASP A 101 -16.52 3.76 -28.84
C ASP A 101 -15.41 3.66 -29.98
N PRO A 102 -14.34 2.79 -30.13
CA PRO A 102 -13.70 1.70 -29.33
C PRO A 102 -12.13 1.47 -29.48
N TYR A 103 -11.23 1.93 -28.58
CA TYR A 103 -9.78 1.49 -28.48
C TYR A 103 -9.17 1.93 -27.13
N ILE A 104 -9.57 1.26 -26.05
CA ILE A 104 -9.41 1.68 -24.65
C ILE A 104 -7.96 1.98 -24.17
N GLY A 105 -6.91 1.59 -24.92
CA GLY A 105 -5.51 1.80 -24.52
C GLY A 105 -5.05 3.27 -24.43
N ARG A 106 -5.48 4.14 -25.36
CA ARG A 106 -5.00 5.55 -25.36
C ARG A 106 -5.63 6.43 -24.28
N PHE A 107 -6.79 6.03 -23.73
CA PHE A 107 -7.58 6.83 -22.70
C PHE A 107 -6.66 6.53 -21.46
N ILE A 108 -6.39 5.28 -21.09
CA ILE A 108 -5.60 4.93 -19.88
C ILE A 108 -4.22 5.63 -19.88
N ALA A 109 -3.57 5.78 -21.04
CA ALA A 109 -2.31 6.51 -21.18
C ALA A 109 -2.44 8.04 -21.02
N ALA A 110 -3.48 8.67 -21.58
CA ALA A 110 -3.72 10.11 -21.46
C ALA A 110 -4.21 10.50 -20.06
N VAL A 111 -5.19 9.74 -19.55
CA VAL A 111 -5.75 9.87 -18.20
C VAL A 111 -4.66 9.63 -17.15
N GLY A 112 -3.78 8.63 -17.33
CA GLY A 112 -2.64 8.36 -16.44
C GLY A 112 -1.57 9.45 -16.32
N ARG A 113 -1.64 10.56 -17.09
CA ARG A 113 -0.75 11.73 -16.91
C ARG A 113 -1.35 12.85 -16.07
N ASP A 114 -2.62 12.75 -15.66
CA ASP A 114 -3.27 13.74 -14.80
C ASP A 114 -3.14 13.35 -13.31
N MET A 115 -2.83 14.34 -12.46
CA MET A 115 -2.68 14.16 -11.00
C MET A 115 -3.96 13.61 -10.35
N THR A 116 -5.12 14.06 -10.83
CA THR A 116 -6.46 13.65 -10.36
C THR A 116 -6.69 12.16 -10.61
N VAL A 117 -6.21 11.68 -11.77
CA VAL A 117 -6.28 10.26 -12.13
C VAL A 117 -5.26 9.46 -11.34
N ALA A 118 -4.03 9.93 -11.19
CA ALA A 118 -3.03 9.24 -10.38
C ALA A 118 -3.52 9.00 -8.94
N LEU A 119 -4.27 9.95 -8.37
CA LEU A 119 -4.96 9.81 -7.08
C LEU A 119 -6.17 8.85 -7.14
N THR A 120 -6.91 8.80 -8.24
CA THR A 120 -8.09 7.93 -8.42
C THR A 120 -7.73 6.46 -8.71
N PHE A 121 -6.72 6.22 -9.55
CA PHE A 121 -6.11 4.89 -9.70
C PHE A 121 -5.35 4.50 -8.42
N GLY A 122 -4.71 5.46 -7.76
CA GLY A 122 -4.08 5.25 -6.45
C GLY A 122 -5.07 4.77 -5.39
N SER A 123 -6.24 5.39 -5.26
CA SER A 123 -7.28 4.95 -4.32
C SER A 123 -7.88 3.59 -4.69
N PHE A 124 -8.05 3.28 -5.99
CA PHE A 124 -8.45 1.95 -6.45
C PHE A 124 -7.40 0.87 -6.12
N VAL A 125 -6.12 1.13 -6.36
CA VAL A 125 -5.02 0.21 -6.03
C VAL A 125 -4.94 0.01 -4.51
N ILE A 126 -5.07 1.08 -3.72
CA ILE A 126 -5.08 1.00 -2.25
C ILE A 126 -6.28 0.18 -1.74
N ALA A 127 -7.47 0.35 -2.30
CA ALA A 127 -8.64 -0.46 -1.94
C ALA A 127 -8.41 -1.97 -2.19
N ASN A 128 -7.74 -2.31 -3.30
CA ASN A 128 -7.35 -3.70 -3.58
C ASN A 128 -6.27 -4.21 -2.62
N LEU A 129 -5.24 -3.41 -2.32
CA LEU A 129 -4.20 -3.76 -1.33
C LEU A 129 -4.78 -3.99 0.07
N PHE A 130 -5.79 -3.22 0.47
CA PHE A 130 -6.53 -3.40 1.73
C PHE A 130 -7.30 -4.72 1.73
N ALA A 131 -8.04 -5.03 0.67
CA ALA A 131 -8.77 -6.30 0.54
C ALA A 131 -7.83 -7.53 0.56
N MET A 132 -6.60 -7.36 0.03
CA MET A 132 -5.57 -8.40 -0.06
C MET A 132 -4.53 -8.37 1.08
N SER A 133 -4.79 -7.60 2.15
CA SER A 133 -3.88 -7.40 3.28
C SER A 133 -3.74 -8.61 4.24
N GLY A 134 -4.56 -9.65 4.06
CA GLY A 134 -4.68 -10.78 5.00
C GLY A 134 -5.57 -10.50 6.22
N PHE A 135 -5.89 -9.23 6.52
CA PHE A 135 -6.79 -8.88 7.63
C PHE A 135 -8.27 -8.88 7.24
N VAL A 136 -8.60 -8.34 6.07
CA VAL A 136 -9.98 -8.24 5.56
C VAL A 136 -10.48 -9.57 4.98
N LEU A 137 -9.58 -10.31 4.31
CA LEU A 137 -9.80 -11.66 3.82
C LEU A 137 -8.64 -12.53 4.29
N SER A 138 -8.94 -13.63 4.99
CA SER A 138 -7.95 -14.68 5.23
C SER A 138 -7.44 -15.22 3.90
N LYS A 139 -6.14 -15.50 3.82
CA LYS A 139 -5.47 -16.11 2.67
C LYS A 139 -6.22 -17.33 2.12
N ASP A 140 -6.80 -18.15 3.01
CA ASP A 140 -7.42 -19.42 2.65
C ASP A 140 -8.85 -19.27 2.07
N SER A 141 -9.48 -18.10 2.20
CA SER A 141 -10.73 -17.76 1.50
C SER A 141 -10.53 -17.01 0.18
N ILE A 142 -9.28 -16.63 -0.15
CA ILE A 142 -8.95 -16.02 -1.45
C ILE A 142 -8.96 -17.10 -2.55
N LYS A 143 -9.75 -16.87 -3.61
CA LYS A 143 -9.81 -17.79 -4.75
C LYS A 143 -8.43 -17.92 -5.42
N LYS A 144 -8.04 -19.14 -5.81
CA LYS A 144 -6.70 -19.47 -6.34
C LYS A 144 -6.19 -18.54 -7.45
N TRP A 145 -7.08 -18.01 -8.31
CA TRP A 145 -6.72 -17.09 -9.39
C TRP A 145 -6.54 -15.61 -8.99
N TRP A 146 -6.80 -15.26 -7.72
CA TRP A 146 -6.56 -13.93 -7.13
C TRP A 146 -5.40 -13.91 -6.12
N ILE A 147 -4.87 -15.08 -5.73
CA ILE A 147 -3.85 -15.19 -4.67
C ILE A 147 -2.52 -14.47 -5.01
N TRP A 148 -2.24 -14.24 -6.30
CA TRP A 148 -1.09 -13.45 -6.74
C TRP A 148 -1.12 -12.00 -6.22
N GLY A 149 -2.32 -11.40 -6.08
CA GLY A 149 -2.46 -10.04 -5.56
C GLY A 149 -2.12 -9.94 -4.06
N PHE A 150 -2.43 -10.99 -3.28
CA PHE A 150 -1.95 -11.14 -1.90
C PHE A 150 -0.42 -11.22 -1.87
N TRP A 151 0.21 -12.00 -2.75
CA TRP A 151 1.67 -12.15 -2.83
C TRP A 151 2.41 -10.92 -3.36
N ILE A 152 1.76 -10.03 -4.10
CA ILE A 152 2.34 -8.76 -4.58
C ILE A 152 2.11 -7.60 -3.59
N SER A 153 1.23 -7.75 -2.59
CA SER A 153 0.89 -6.69 -1.65
C SER A 153 2.02 -6.42 -0.64
N PRO A 154 2.69 -5.24 -0.64
CA PRO A 154 3.65 -4.88 0.41
C PRO A 154 2.97 -4.77 1.79
N MET A 155 1.67 -4.45 1.81
CA MET A 155 0.88 -4.37 3.04
C MET A 155 0.74 -5.75 3.72
N MET A 156 0.63 -6.83 2.95
CA MET A 156 0.58 -8.20 3.47
C MET A 156 1.89 -8.57 4.20
N TYR A 157 3.05 -8.29 3.57
CA TYR A 157 4.37 -8.54 4.18
C TYR A 157 4.58 -7.72 5.46
N GLY A 158 4.20 -6.44 5.45
CA GLY A 158 4.31 -5.57 6.63
C GLY A 158 3.38 -6.00 7.78
N GLN A 159 2.11 -6.24 7.48
CA GLN A 159 1.12 -6.70 8.46
C GLN A 159 1.58 -8.00 9.12
N ASN A 160 1.98 -9.00 8.33
CA ASN A 160 2.42 -10.30 8.84
C ASN A 160 3.68 -10.18 9.72
N ALA A 161 4.64 -9.33 9.36
CA ALA A 161 5.84 -9.12 10.17
C ALA A 161 5.51 -8.51 11.55
N MET A 162 4.66 -7.48 11.62
CA MET A 162 4.25 -6.85 12.88
C MET A 162 3.38 -7.77 13.75
N VAL A 163 2.42 -8.46 13.11
CA VAL A 163 1.55 -9.45 13.76
C VAL A 163 2.38 -10.58 14.37
N ASN A 164 3.30 -11.19 13.62
CA ASN A 164 4.16 -12.24 14.15
C ASN A 164 5.11 -11.73 15.26
N ASN A 165 5.60 -10.49 15.16
CA ASN A 165 6.47 -9.89 16.17
C ASN A 165 5.77 -9.71 17.53
N GLU A 166 4.49 -9.31 17.55
CA GLU A 166 3.71 -9.21 18.81
C GLU A 166 3.34 -10.61 19.33
N PHE A 167 2.68 -11.46 18.52
CA PHE A 167 2.10 -12.72 18.99
C PHE A 167 3.12 -13.84 19.27
N LEU A 168 4.34 -13.78 18.73
CA LEU A 168 5.44 -14.68 19.14
C LEU A 168 6.23 -14.13 20.36
N GLY A 169 5.91 -12.91 20.81
CA GLY A 169 6.51 -12.26 21.97
C GLY A 169 6.15 -12.94 23.29
N ASN A 170 7.00 -12.77 24.31
CA ASN A 170 6.87 -13.45 25.61
C ASN A 170 5.51 -13.24 26.31
N ASN A 171 4.83 -12.11 26.04
CA ASN A 171 3.51 -11.81 26.60
C ASN A 171 2.39 -12.76 26.16
N TRP A 172 2.54 -13.45 25.02
CA TRP A 172 1.51 -14.31 24.42
C TRP A 172 1.87 -15.80 24.50
N LYS A 173 2.89 -16.15 25.31
CA LYS A 173 3.41 -17.51 25.46
C LYS A 173 2.65 -18.39 26.46
N HIS A 174 1.68 -17.85 27.18
CA HIS A 174 0.82 -18.65 28.04
C HIS A 174 -0.17 -19.47 27.21
N VAL A 175 -0.58 -20.60 27.77
CA VAL A 175 -1.44 -21.61 27.13
C VAL A 175 -2.82 -21.56 27.79
N LEU A 176 -3.90 -21.67 27.00
CA LEU A 176 -5.26 -21.74 27.54
C LEU A 176 -5.57 -23.14 28.09
N PRO A 177 -6.43 -23.29 29.11
CA PRO A 177 -6.71 -24.59 29.72
C PRO A 177 -7.34 -25.64 28.78
N ASN A 178 -7.76 -25.25 27.57
CA ASN A 178 -8.32 -26.13 26.54
C ASN A 178 -7.36 -26.37 25.34
N SER A 179 -6.13 -25.85 25.39
CA SER A 179 -5.19 -25.84 24.26
C SER A 179 -3.83 -26.43 24.65
N THR A 180 -3.07 -26.88 23.66
CA THR A 180 -1.67 -27.32 23.82
C THR A 180 -0.66 -26.32 23.21
N GLU A 181 -1.15 -25.28 22.54
CA GLU A 181 -0.31 -24.27 21.89
C GLU A 181 -0.34 -22.92 22.64
N PRO A 182 0.69 -22.07 22.47
CA PRO A 182 0.66 -20.71 23.03
C PRO A 182 -0.48 -19.89 22.41
N LEU A 183 -1.16 -19.07 23.22
CA LEU A 183 -2.29 -18.24 22.75
C LEU A 183 -1.95 -17.43 21.49
N GLY A 184 -0.73 -16.89 21.41
CA GLY A 184 -0.29 -16.16 20.23
C GLY A 184 -0.35 -16.98 18.94
N VAL A 185 0.05 -18.25 18.98
CA VAL A 185 0.00 -19.16 17.82
C VAL A 185 -1.45 -19.49 17.45
N GLU A 186 -2.31 -19.69 18.46
CA GLU A 186 -3.73 -19.96 18.27
C GLU A 186 -4.47 -18.76 17.65
N VAL A 187 -4.14 -17.53 18.07
CA VAL A 187 -4.62 -16.28 17.46
C VAL A 187 -4.19 -16.19 15.98
N LEU A 188 -2.92 -16.46 15.67
CA LEU A 188 -2.42 -16.44 14.29
C LEU A 188 -3.16 -17.45 13.40
N LYS A 189 -3.30 -18.71 13.87
CA LYS A 189 -4.02 -19.77 13.15
C LYS A 189 -5.50 -19.44 12.94
N SER A 190 -6.18 -18.93 13.98
CA SER A 190 -7.62 -18.56 13.90
C SER A 190 -7.92 -17.47 12.86
N ARG A 191 -6.90 -16.71 12.43
CA ARG A 191 -6.99 -15.61 11.46
C ARG A 191 -6.37 -15.93 10.09
N GLY A 192 -5.75 -17.09 9.92
CA GLY A 192 -5.05 -17.46 8.68
C GLY A 192 -3.69 -16.77 8.48
N TYR A 193 -3.08 -16.28 9.56
CA TYR A 193 -1.71 -15.74 9.53
C TYR A 193 -0.65 -16.86 9.57
N PHE A 194 0.51 -16.58 8.99
CA PHE A 194 1.64 -17.52 9.02
C PHE A 194 2.23 -17.61 10.42
N THR A 195 2.30 -18.80 11.02
CA THR A 195 2.81 -19.01 12.39
C THR A 195 4.32 -18.89 12.54
N GLU A 196 5.07 -19.04 11.44
CA GLU A 196 6.51 -19.26 11.51
C GLU A 196 7.33 -17.96 11.68
N SER A 197 8.28 -17.98 12.61
CA SER A 197 9.14 -16.84 12.95
C SER A 197 9.93 -16.26 11.77
N TYR A 198 10.22 -17.06 10.73
CA TYR A 198 10.98 -16.59 9.56
C TYR A 198 10.19 -15.60 8.70
N TRP A 199 8.85 -15.55 8.79
CA TRP A 199 8.04 -14.58 8.04
C TRP A 199 8.28 -13.13 8.44
N TYR A 200 8.76 -12.89 9.67
CA TYR A 200 9.27 -11.57 10.09
C TYR A 200 10.40 -11.10 9.16
N TRP A 201 11.41 -11.95 8.96
CA TRP A 201 12.56 -11.63 8.12
C TRP A 201 12.22 -11.55 6.63
N ILE A 202 11.33 -12.41 6.14
CA ILE A 202 10.78 -12.29 4.77
C ILE A 202 10.07 -10.93 4.61
N GLY A 203 9.27 -10.50 5.59
CA GLY A 203 8.58 -9.22 5.55
C GLY A 203 9.53 -8.03 5.52
N VAL A 204 10.57 -8.03 6.36
CA VAL A 204 11.63 -7.00 6.37
C VAL A 204 12.37 -6.93 5.03
N VAL A 205 12.81 -8.08 4.50
CA VAL A 205 13.53 -8.14 3.22
C VAL A 205 12.64 -7.71 2.05
N ALA A 206 11.37 -8.12 2.04
CA ALA A 206 10.40 -7.71 1.02
C ALA A 206 10.18 -6.19 1.04
N LEU A 207 9.94 -5.60 2.22
CA LEU A 207 9.74 -4.15 2.35
C LEU A 207 10.97 -3.35 1.90
N ILE A 208 12.19 -3.77 2.28
CA ILE A 208 13.44 -3.16 1.78
C ILE A 208 13.54 -3.30 0.26
N GLY A 209 13.23 -4.48 -0.29
CA GLY A 209 13.19 -4.73 -1.73
C GLY A 209 12.24 -3.77 -2.47
N TYR A 210 11.00 -3.61 -2.00
CA TYR A 210 10.06 -2.63 -2.54
C TYR A 210 10.59 -1.20 -2.42
N THR A 211 11.18 -0.82 -1.28
CA THR A 211 11.78 0.52 -1.11
C THR A 211 12.90 0.78 -2.12
N LEU A 212 13.76 -0.20 -2.41
CA LEU A 212 14.81 -0.06 -3.43
C LEU A 212 14.20 0.03 -4.84
N VAL A 213 13.29 -0.87 -5.20
CA VAL A 213 12.63 -0.89 -6.52
C VAL A 213 11.88 0.42 -6.82
N PHE A 214 11.18 1.00 -5.84
CA PHE A 214 10.43 2.24 -6.04
C PHE A 214 11.23 3.54 -5.84
N ASN A 215 12.49 3.49 -5.42
CA ASN A 215 13.37 4.68 -5.34
C ASN A 215 14.49 4.70 -6.41
N PHE A 216 14.81 3.57 -7.03
CA PHE A 216 15.88 3.46 -8.03
C PHE A 216 15.41 2.97 -9.42
N GLY A 217 14.11 2.72 -9.60
CA GLY A 217 13.47 2.37 -10.88
C GLY A 217 12.81 3.55 -11.58
#